data_AF-A0A2N3XT09-F1
#
_entry.id   AF-A0A2N3XT09-F1
#
_cell.length_a   1.000
_cell.length_b   1.000
_cell.length_c   1.000
_cell.angle_alpha   90.00
_cell.angle_beta   90.00
_cell.angle_gamma   90.00
#
_symmetry.space_group_name_H-M   'P 1'
#
loop_
_entity.id
_entity.type
_entity.pdbx_description
1 polymer ?
#
loop_
_entity_poly.entity_id
_entity_poly.type
_entity_poly.pdbx_seq_one_letter_code
_entity_poly.pdbx_strand_id
1 'polypeptide(L)'
;MAQNKAYGMANGQVTEFTAAHREFNDTPPAMQLTLTVPMSYEDIAAAYYLFINGGGLLSDLDDADWARQVLFDTLFNDSAAAIEETRLAMAEIEPSTEEHDLAQAIRARVAEIFAPVSAPAQRKRSRAKVSQ
;
A
#
# COMPACT_ATOMS: atom_id res chain seq x y z
N MET A 1 7.65 -31.10 -27.38
CA MET A 1 8.24 -30.64 -26.10
C MET A 1 7.14 -30.66 -25.06
N ALA A 2 7.40 -31.19 -23.86
CA ALA A 2 6.39 -31.23 -22.80
C ALA A 2 6.12 -29.80 -22.33
N GLN A 3 4.85 -29.40 -22.34
CA GLN A 3 4.41 -28.10 -21.84
C GLN A 3 4.62 -28.08 -20.32
N ASN A 4 5.44 -27.16 -19.79
CA ASN A 4 5.64 -27.05 -18.35
C ASN A 4 4.29 -26.70 -17.70
N LYS A 5 3.77 -27.64 -16.91
CA LYS A 5 2.49 -27.54 -16.20
C LYS A 5 2.60 -26.45 -15.12
N ALA A 6 1.62 -25.55 -15.05
CA ALA A 6 1.53 -24.55 -14.00
C ALA A 6 0.59 -25.06 -12.89
N TYR A 7 0.81 -24.59 -11.66
CA TYR A 7 0.04 -25.00 -10.50
C TYR A 7 -0.53 -23.78 -9.80
N GLY A 8 -1.83 -23.80 -9.54
CA GLY A 8 -2.51 -22.85 -8.67
C GLY A 8 -2.95 -23.57 -7.40
N MET A 9 -2.96 -22.88 -6.26
CA MET A 9 -3.50 -23.42 -5.02
C MET A 9 -4.65 -22.55 -4.52
N ALA A 10 -5.80 -23.16 -4.27
CA ALA A 10 -6.95 -22.52 -3.66
C ALA A 10 -7.54 -23.46 -2.61
N ASN A 11 -7.72 -22.99 -1.37
CA ASN A 11 -8.26 -23.80 -0.27
C ASN A 11 -7.53 -25.15 -0.08
N GLY A 12 -6.20 -25.15 -0.18
CA GLY A 12 -5.37 -26.37 -0.08
C GLY A 12 -5.50 -27.34 -1.26
N GLN A 13 -6.33 -27.03 -2.26
CA GLN A 13 -6.43 -27.81 -3.49
C GLN A 13 -5.43 -27.27 -4.49
N VAL A 14 -4.50 -28.14 -4.91
CA VAL A 14 -3.55 -27.83 -5.97
C VAL A 14 -4.20 -28.21 -7.29
N THR A 15 -4.41 -27.20 -8.15
CA THR A 15 -4.96 -27.37 -9.48
C THR A 15 -3.86 -27.18 -10.49
N GLU A 16 -3.64 -28.21 -11.30
CA GLU A 16 -2.82 -28.11 -12.49
C GLU A 16 -3.58 -27.35 -13.58
N PHE A 17 -2.94 -26.36 -14.19
CA PHE A 17 -3.51 -25.65 -15.34
C PHE A 17 -2.46 -25.39 -16.41
N THR A 18 -2.93 -25.25 -17.64
CA THR A 18 -2.09 -24.84 -18.77
C THR A 18 -2.06 -23.31 -18.78
N ALA A 19 -0.94 -22.72 -18.37
CA ALA A 19 -0.71 -21.29 -18.58
C ALA A 19 -0.68 -21.01 -20.09
N ALA A 20 -1.49 -20.07 -20.57
CA ALA A 20 -1.45 -19.65 -21.97
C ALA A 20 -0.08 -19.01 -22.27
N HIS A 21 0.72 -19.64 -23.13
CA HIS A 21 2.00 -19.13 -23.59
C HIS A 21 2.17 -19.43 -25.08
N ARG A 22 3.09 -18.70 -25.71
CA ARG A 22 3.57 -18.97 -27.07
C ARG A 22 4.01 -20.43 -27.19
N GLU A 23 3.56 -21.11 -28.25
CA GLU A 23 4.05 -22.43 -28.63
C GLU A 23 5.58 -22.37 -28.86
N PHE A 24 6.32 -23.39 -28.38
CA PHE A 24 7.80 -23.48 -28.51
C PHE A 24 8.58 -22.35 -27.81
N ASN A 25 8.21 -22.00 -26.58
CA ASN A 25 9.02 -21.14 -25.73
C ASN A 25 9.78 -21.97 -24.68
N ASP A 26 11.12 -21.91 -24.72
CA ASP A 26 12.00 -22.63 -23.79
C ASP A 26 12.20 -21.88 -22.45
N THR A 27 11.53 -20.73 -22.28
CA THR A 27 11.60 -19.92 -21.06
C THR A 27 10.58 -20.43 -20.02
N PRO A 28 10.96 -20.60 -18.73
CA PRO A 28 10.00 -20.94 -17.68
C PRO A 28 8.82 -19.95 -17.66
N PRO A 29 7.56 -20.43 -17.58
CA PRO A 29 6.41 -19.54 -17.48
C PRO A 29 6.45 -18.81 -16.13
N ALA A 30 6.74 -17.51 -16.16
CA ALA A 30 6.60 -16.61 -15.03
C ALA A 30 5.32 -15.78 -15.21
N MET A 31 4.38 -15.89 -14.29
CA MET A 31 3.17 -15.07 -14.25
C MET A 31 3.38 -13.96 -13.22
N GLN A 32 3.33 -12.71 -13.67
CA GLN A 32 3.29 -11.55 -12.80
C GLN A 32 1.85 -11.04 -12.72
N LEU A 33 1.29 -10.99 -11.52
CA LEU A 33 0.04 -10.29 -11.26
C LEU A 33 0.38 -8.90 -10.72
N THR A 34 -0.06 -7.87 -11.43
CA THR A 34 0.00 -6.49 -10.95
C THR A 34 -1.42 -6.04 -10.65
N LEU A 35 -1.69 -5.72 -9.38
CA LEU A 35 -2.94 -5.13 -8.94
C LEU A 35 -2.69 -3.64 -8.63
N THR A 36 -3.53 -2.78 -9.21
CA THR A 36 -3.54 -1.35 -8.86
C THR A 36 -4.82 -1.06 -8.11
N VAL A 37 -4.70 -0.77 -6.82
CA VAL A 37 -5.82 -0.33 -5.98
C VAL A 37 -5.69 1.18 -5.81
N PRO A 38 -6.61 2.00 -6.35
CA PRO A 38 -6.60 3.42 -6.08
C PRO A 38 -6.99 3.65 -4.61
N MET A 39 -6.12 4.29 -3.85
CA MET A 39 -6.36 4.63 -2.44
C MET A 39 -6.15 6.11 -2.21
N SER A 40 -7.09 6.73 -1.52
CA SER A 40 -6.91 8.05 -0.92
C SER A 40 -6.09 7.95 0.36
N TYR A 41 -5.58 9.10 0.85
CA TYR A 41 -4.93 9.13 2.17
C TYR A 41 -5.87 8.73 3.30
N GLU A 42 -7.18 9.00 3.17
CA GLU A 42 -8.16 8.56 4.16
C GLU A 42 -8.38 7.05 4.14
N ASP A 43 -8.31 6.39 2.97
CA ASP A 43 -8.39 4.93 2.89
C ASP A 43 -7.17 4.28 3.56
N ILE A 44 -5.99 4.87 3.36
CA ILE A 44 -4.74 4.41 3.99
C ILE A 44 -4.80 4.65 5.50
N ALA A 45 -5.32 5.80 5.94
CA ALA A 45 -5.51 6.09 7.36
C ALA A 45 -6.48 5.10 8.01
N ALA A 46 -7.57 4.76 7.34
CA ALA A 46 -8.53 3.74 7.81
C ALA A 46 -7.89 2.35 7.92
N ALA A 47 -7.05 1.96 6.97
CA ALA A 47 -6.30 0.70 7.04
C ALA A 47 -5.37 0.65 8.27
N TYR A 48 -4.65 1.73 8.58
CA TYR A 48 -3.83 1.79 9.79
C TYR A 48 -4.64 1.87 11.08
N TYR A 49 -5.80 2.53 11.06
CA TYR A 49 -6.71 2.58 12.20
C TYR A 49 -7.23 1.18 12.54
N LEU A 50 -7.60 0.38 11.53
CA LEU A 50 -7.94 -1.04 11.69
C LEU A 50 -6.80 -1.83 12.34
N PHE A 51 -5.58 -1.70 11.81
CA PHE A 51 -4.41 -2.37 12.35
C PHE A 51 -4.15 -2.03 13.82
N ILE A 52 -4.23 -0.74 14.19
CA ILE A 52 -4.01 -0.27 15.55
C ILE A 52 -5.10 -0.77 16.49
N ASN A 53 -6.37 -0.72 16.09
CA ASN A 53 -7.47 -1.30 16.88
C ASN A 53 -7.39 -2.82 16.99
N GLY A 54 -6.73 -3.49 16.05
CA GLY A 54 -6.38 -4.91 16.09
C GLY A 54 -5.22 -5.26 17.03
N GLY A 55 -4.63 -4.27 17.72
CA GLY A 55 -3.53 -4.46 18.67
C GLY A 55 -2.17 -3.96 18.18
N GLY A 56 -2.11 -3.35 16.99
CA GLY A 56 -0.94 -2.62 16.52
C GLY A 56 -0.67 -1.34 17.33
N LEU A 57 0.52 -0.77 17.18
CA LEU A 57 0.91 0.46 17.86
C LEU A 57 1.07 1.60 16.85
N LEU A 58 0.74 2.83 17.26
CA LEU A 58 0.99 4.01 16.44
C LEU A 58 2.49 4.17 16.10
N SER A 59 3.38 3.79 17.02
CA SER A 59 4.83 3.85 16.79
C SER A 59 5.33 2.88 15.73
N ASP A 60 4.54 1.86 15.36
CA ASP A 60 4.87 0.99 14.24
C ASP A 60 4.90 1.79 12.92
N LEU A 61 4.20 2.94 12.86
CA LEU A 61 4.20 3.81 11.69
C LEU A 61 5.44 4.71 11.58
N ASP A 62 6.35 4.68 12.56
CA ASP A 62 7.57 5.49 12.55
C ASP A 62 8.63 4.95 11.57
N ASP A 63 8.56 3.66 11.24
CA ASP A 63 9.36 3.03 10.18
C ASP A 63 8.51 2.93 8.89
N ALA A 64 8.84 3.75 7.90
CA ALA A 64 8.08 3.82 6.66
C ALA A 64 8.13 2.54 5.82
N ASP A 65 9.17 1.70 5.93
CA ASP A 65 9.22 0.41 5.24
C ASP A 65 8.28 -0.59 5.91
N TRP A 66 8.33 -0.66 7.24
CA TRP A 66 7.41 -1.48 8.02
C TRP A 66 5.94 -1.05 7.84
N ALA A 67 5.66 0.26 7.90
CA ALA A 67 4.32 0.79 7.70
C ALA A 67 3.74 0.39 6.33
N ARG A 68 4.54 0.50 5.26
CA ARG A 68 4.13 0.06 3.93
C ARG A 68 3.84 -1.44 3.87
N GLN A 69 4.62 -2.27 4.56
CA GLN A 69 4.34 -3.69 4.67
C GLN A 69 3.00 -3.95 5.38
N VAL A 70 2.77 -3.29 6.52
CA VAL A 70 1.50 -3.37 7.27
C VAL A 70 0.32 -2.99 6.38
N LEU A 71 0.41 -1.90 5.61
CA LEU A 71 -0.65 -1.50 4.68
C LEU A 71 -0.99 -2.62 3.68
N PHE A 72 0.02 -3.26 3.09
CA PHE A 72 -0.22 -4.38 2.17
C PHE A 72 -0.83 -5.58 2.88
N ASP A 73 -0.33 -5.92 4.07
CA ASP A 73 -0.89 -7.02 4.86
C ASP A 73 -2.36 -6.75 5.21
N THR A 74 -2.73 -5.52 5.60
CA THR A 74 -4.12 -5.11 5.81
C THR A 74 -4.94 -5.24 4.52
N LEU A 75 -4.43 -4.78 3.37
CA LEU A 75 -5.15 -4.89 2.09
C LEU A 75 -5.39 -6.33 1.63
N PHE A 76 -4.50 -7.26 2.01
CA PHE A 76 -4.65 -8.68 1.67
C PHE A 76 -5.53 -9.44 2.66
N ASN A 77 -5.46 -9.10 3.95
CA ASN A 77 -6.15 -9.83 5.00
C ASN A 77 -7.56 -9.29 5.27
N ASP A 78 -7.76 -7.98 5.11
CA ASP A 78 -9.04 -7.32 5.33
C ASP A 78 -9.80 -7.06 4.03
N SER A 79 -11.12 -6.96 4.14
CA SER A 79 -11.96 -6.63 2.99
C SER A 79 -11.95 -5.14 2.70
N ALA A 80 -12.05 -4.76 1.42
CA ALA A 80 -12.26 -3.36 1.05
C ALA A 80 -13.48 -2.72 1.75
N ALA A 81 -14.51 -3.52 2.05
CA ALA A 81 -15.68 -3.07 2.80
C ALA A 81 -15.34 -2.69 4.26
N ALA A 82 -14.44 -3.42 4.92
CA ALA A 82 -14.01 -3.11 6.28
C ALA A 82 -13.20 -1.80 6.33
N ILE A 83 -12.36 -1.55 5.33
CA ILE A 83 -11.63 -0.28 5.19
C ILE A 83 -12.60 0.87 4.96
N GLU A 84 -13.60 0.70 4.08
CA GLU A 84 -14.63 1.72 3.85
C GLU A 84 -15.45 2.02 5.10
N GLU A 85 -15.93 0.98 5.80
CA GLU A 85 -16.68 1.13 7.05
C GLU A 85 -15.85 1.87 8.11
N THR A 86 -14.58 1.50 8.26
CA THR A 86 -13.67 2.17 9.18
C THR A 86 -13.45 3.62 8.80
N ARG A 87 -13.28 3.93 7.50
CA ARG A 87 -13.13 5.31 7.02
C ARG A 87 -14.36 6.15 7.35
N LEU A 88 -15.57 5.59 7.18
CA LEU A 88 -16.81 6.27 7.52
C LEU A 88 -16.92 6.48 9.04
N ALA A 89 -16.63 5.46 9.84
CA ALA A 89 -16.60 5.57 11.30
C ALA A 89 -15.61 6.64 11.77
N MET A 90 -14.40 6.68 11.19
CA MET A 90 -13.38 7.69 11.46
C MET A 90 -13.81 9.13 11.12
N ALA A 91 -14.75 9.30 10.20
CA ALA A 91 -15.29 10.61 9.85
C ALA A 91 -16.35 11.09 10.85
N GLU A 92 -16.95 10.17 11.61
CA GLU A 92 -17.99 10.43 12.60
C GLU A 92 -17.45 10.55 14.03
N ILE A 93 -16.14 10.29 14.26
CA ILE A 93 -15.53 10.40 15.59
C ILE A 93 -15.66 11.83 16.12
N GLU A 94 -16.17 11.96 17.34
CA GLU A 94 -16.36 13.24 18.01
C GLU A 94 -15.01 13.94 18.26
N PRO A 95 -14.87 15.23 17.89
CA PRO A 95 -13.65 15.98 18.16
C PRO A 95 -13.31 16.06 19.65
N SER A 96 -12.01 16.16 19.96
CA SER A 96 -11.48 16.25 21.34
C SER A 96 -11.65 14.97 22.17
N THR A 97 -11.84 13.83 21.51
CA THR A 97 -11.77 12.49 22.12
C THR A 97 -10.41 11.85 21.84
N GLU A 98 -10.01 10.86 22.65
CA GLU A 98 -8.77 10.11 22.45
C GLU A 98 -8.74 9.41 21.08
N GLU A 99 -9.89 8.88 20.65
CA GLU A 99 -10.07 8.24 19.35
C GLU A 99 -9.87 9.23 18.20
N HIS A 100 -10.37 10.45 18.35
CA HIS A 100 -10.17 11.51 17.38
C HIS A 100 -8.68 11.89 17.29
N ASP A 101 -8.01 12.03 18.42
CA ASP A 101 -6.59 12.38 18.47
C ASP A 101 -5.72 11.29 17.84
N LEU A 102 -6.04 10.02 18.08
CA LEU A 102 -5.41 8.89 17.41
C LEU A 102 -5.63 8.95 15.89
N ALA A 103 -6.86 9.16 15.44
CA ALA A 103 -7.18 9.27 14.02
C ALA A 103 -6.42 10.43 13.35
N GLN A 104 -6.28 11.58 14.02
CA GLN A 104 -5.49 12.69 13.51
C GLN A 104 -3.98 12.36 13.45
N ALA A 105 -3.45 11.67 14.47
CA ALA A 105 -2.05 11.25 14.49
C ALA A 105 -1.74 10.27 13.35
N ILE A 106 -2.64 9.33 13.06
CA ILE A 106 -2.52 8.41 11.93
C ILE A 106 -2.55 9.17 10.60
N ARG A 107 -3.50 10.09 10.40
CA ARG A 107 -3.56 10.92 9.18
C ARG A 107 -2.26 11.70 8.96
N ALA A 108 -1.67 12.25 10.03
CA ALA A 108 -0.39 12.93 9.95
C ALA A 108 0.73 11.98 9.49
N ARG A 109 0.80 10.76 10.05
CA ARG A 109 1.78 9.74 9.61
C ARG A 109 1.58 9.32 8.15
N VAL A 110 0.35 9.14 7.69
CA VAL A 110 0.06 8.84 6.28
C VAL A 110 0.59 9.93 5.37
N ALA A 111 0.35 11.19 5.72
CA ALA A 111 0.84 12.33 4.94
C ALA A 111 2.38 12.35 4.87
N GLU A 112 3.07 11.98 5.94
CA GLU A 112 4.53 11.90 5.99
C GLU A 112 5.08 10.73 5.14
N ILE A 113 4.54 9.53 5.32
CA ILE A 113 5.01 8.30 4.65
C ILE A 113 4.79 8.36 3.14
N PHE A 114 3.64 8.89 2.72
CA PHE A 114 3.21 8.90 1.32
C PHE A 114 3.32 10.28 0.66
N ALA A 115 4.01 11.23 1.30
CA ALA A 115 4.34 12.50 0.68
C ALA A 115 5.06 12.26 -0.65
N PRO A 116 4.74 13.02 -1.72
CA PRO A 116 5.51 12.96 -2.94
C PRO A 116 6.98 13.25 -2.61
N VAL A 117 7.90 12.35 -3.01
CA VAL A 117 9.33 12.61 -2.90
C VAL A 117 9.62 13.85 -3.72
N SER A 118 9.77 14.99 -3.05
CA SER A 118 10.12 16.24 -3.70
C SER A 118 11.49 16.04 -4.34
N ALA A 119 11.53 15.95 -5.67
CA ALA A 119 12.79 15.89 -6.40
C ALA A 119 13.68 17.05 -5.92
N PRO A 120 14.98 16.82 -5.63
CA PRO A 120 15.82 17.86 -5.08
C PRO A 120 15.79 19.07 -6.01
N ALA A 121 15.37 20.22 -5.47
CA ALA A 121 15.24 21.45 -6.21
C ALA A 121 16.55 21.73 -6.97
N GLN A 122 16.51 21.70 -8.31
CA GLN A 122 17.62 22.12 -9.14
C GLN A 122 17.98 23.56 -8.74
N ARG A 123 19.07 23.72 -7.98
CA ARG A 123 19.66 25.01 -7.65
C ARG A 123 19.91 25.73 -8.97
N LYS A 124 19.04 26.70 -9.31
CA LYS A 124 19.29 27.64 -10.41
C LYS A 124 20.61 28.33 -10.09
N ARG A 125 21.69 27.90 -10.76
CA ARG A 125 22.95 28.65 -10.76
C ARG A 125 22.63 30.03 -11.33
N SER A 126 22.55 31.03 -10.46
CA SER A 126 22.52 32.42 -10.85
C SER A 126 23.78 32.68 -11.67
N ARG A 127 23.59 32.83 -12.98
CA ARG A 127 24.65 33.22 -13.91
C ARG A 127 25.02 34.66 -13.55
N ALA A 128 26.08 34.84 -12.77
CA ALA A 128 26.64 36.16 -12.50
C ALA A 128 26.95 36.81 -13.86
N LYS A 129 26.29 37.94 -14.14
CA LYS A 129 26.64 38.80 -15.26
C LYS A 129 28.04 39.35 -14.98
N VAL A 130 29.03 38.90 -15.73
CA VAL A 130 30.30 39.59 -15.87
C VAL A 130 30.04 40.73 -16.85
N SER A 131 29.99 41.96 -16.34
CA SER A 131 30.02 43.16 -17.17
C SER A 131 31.45 43.37 -17.69
N GLN A 132 31.57 43.64 -18.99
CA GLN A 132 32.69 44.39 -19.59
C GLN A 132 32.14 45.73 -20.08
#